data_AF-A0A1C7F9B9-F1
#
_entry.id   AF-A0A1C7F9B9-F1
#
_cell.length_a   1.000
_cell.length_b   1.000
_cell.length_c   1.000
_cell.angle_alpha   90.00
_cell.angle_beta   90.00
_cell.angle_gamma   90.00
#
_symmetry.space_group_name_H-M   'P 1'
#
loop_
_entity.id
_entity.type
_entity.pdbx_description
1 polymer ?
#
loop_
_entity_poly.entity_id
_entity_poly.type
_entity_poly.pdbx_seq_one_letter_code
_entity_poly.pdbx_strand_id
1 'polypeptide(L)'
;MPPSKKILTDVNELSSEQSSEQDLPTLERAPTHYHFAKGNVLDYILLSQEFQQDSPYSLADVNDYKVLNSHLINPIYENDKQASDHAFVAITVRFVL
;
A
#
# COMPACT_ATOMS: atom_id res chain seq x y z
N MET A 1 10.03 -25.84 48.60
CA MET A 1 11.45 -26.11 48.31
C MET A 1 11.76 -25.55 46.92
N PRO A 2 12.80 -24.71 46.77
CA PRO A 2 13.25 -24.23 45.47
C PRO A 2 14.30 -25.20 44.87
N PRO A 3 14.39 -25.27 43.54
CA PRO A 3 15.71 -25.30 42.89
C PRO A 3 15.68 -24.40 41.63
N SER A 4 16.75 -23.80 41.11
CA SER A 4 18.09 -23.44 41.55
C SER A 4 18.54 -22.40 40.50
N LYS A 5 19.18 -21.30 40.91
CA LYS A 5 19.83 -20.39 39.94
C LYS A 5 20.97 -21.15 39.25
N LYS A 6 20.96 -21.21 37.91
CA LYS A 6 22.19 -21.32 37.13
C LYS A 6 22.44 -19.99 36.44
N ILE A 7 23.61 -19.44 36.72
CA ILE A 7 24.13 -18.19 36.16
C ILE A 7 25.45 -18.56 35.46
N LEU A 8 25.66 -17.93 34.28
CA LEU A 8 26.86 -17.88 33.44
C LEU A 8 27.22 -19.20 32.73
N THR A 9 27.67 -19.24 31.48
CA THR A 9 27.80 -18.33 30.33
C THR A 9 28.35 -19.29 29.28
N ASP A 10 27.79 -19.34 28.08
CA ASP A 10 28.63 -19.61 26.93
C ASP A 10 28.20 -18.65 25.82
N VAL A 11 29.19 -17.85 25.47
CA VAL A 11 29.22 -16.90 24.39
C VAL A 11 29.06 -17.65 23.07
N ASN A 12 28.35 -17.02 22.14
CA ASN A 12 28.34 -17.31 20.71
C ASN A 12 27.26 -18.31 20.20
N GLU A 13 26.02 -17.82 20.11
CA GLU A 13 25.09 -18.23 19.06
C GLU A 13 24.15 -17.05 18.72
N LEU A 14 24.71 -16.04 18.04
CA LEU A 14 23.92 -15.10 17.25
C LEU A 14 23.53 -15.81 15.95
N SER A 15 22.27 -16.22 15.81
CA SER A 15 21.62 -16.23 14.50
C SER A 15 20.10 -16.31 14.62
N SER A 16 19.45 -15.45 13.83
CA SER A 16 18.01 -15.34 13.56
C SER A 16 17.12 -14.79 14.68
N GLU A 17 17.21 -13.48 14.91
CA GLU A 17 16.00 -12.72 15.27
C GLU A 17 15.05 -12.80 14.07
N GLN A 18 14.12 -13.77 14.09
CA GLN A 18 12.93 -13.73 13.25
C GLN A 18 12.08 -12.55 13.74
N SER A 19 12.25 -11.38 13.13
CA SER A 19 11.28 -10.31 13.24
C SER A 19 9.96 -10.83 12.69
N SER A 20 8.98 -11.01 13.57
CA SER A 20 7.60 -11.22 13.17
C SER A 20 7.16 -10.00 12.35
N GLU A 21 7.25 -10.10 11.02
CA GLU A 21 6.47 -9.26 10.12
C GLU A 21 5.01 -9.49 10.53
N GLN A 22 4.47 -8.54 11.28
CA GLN A 22 3.07 -8.47 11.59
C GLN A 22 2.34 -8.51 10.24
N ASP A 23 1.53 -9.53 10.06
CA ASP A 23 0.68 -9.78 8.90
C ASP A 23 -0.37 -8.66 8.83
N LEU A 24 0.06 -7.44 8.46
CA LEU A 24 -0.87 -6.38 8.10
C LEU A 24 -1.63 -6.91 6.89
N PRO A 25 -2.97 -6.87 6.89
CA PRO A 25 -3.73 -7.29 5.73
C PRO A 25 -3.21 -6.51 4.52
N THR A 26 -2.61 -7.23 3.59
CA THR A 26 -2.20 -6.66 2.31
C THR A 26 -3.48 -6.23 1.62
N LEU A 27 -3.82 -4.95 1.73
CA LEU A 27 -4.95 -4.38 1.03
C LEU A 27 -4.70 -4.61 -0.47
N GLU A 28 -5.47 -5.52 -1.06
CA GLU A 28 -5.33 -5.86 -2.46
C GLU A 28 -5.70 -4.63 -3.29
N ARG A 29 -4.71 -4.11 -4.03
CA ARG A 29 -4.90 -2.89 -4.85
C ARG A 29 -5.61 -3.25 -6.14
N ALA A 30 -6.59 -2.43 -6.52
CA ALA A 30 -7.23 -2.55 -7.82
C ALA A 30 -6.18 -2.38 -8.94
N PRO A 31 -6.22 -3.22 -10.00
CA PRO A 31 -5.32 -3.05 -11.13
C PRO A 31 -5.54 -1.71 -11.85
N THR A 32 -4.45 -1.09 -12.28
CA THR A 32 -4.46 0.22 -12.94
C THR A 32 -4.12 0.13 -14.43
N HIS A 33 -3.61 -0.99 -14.91
CA HIS A 33 -3.34 -1.23 -16.33
C HIS A 33 -3.82 -2.61 -16.73
N TYR A 34 -4.45 -2.73 -17.90
CA TYR A 34 -4.99 -3.99 -18.41
C TYR A 34 -4.46 -4.31 -19.80
N HIS A 35 -3.85 -5.49 -19.94
CA HIS A 35 -3.41 -6.02 -21.22
C HIS A 35 -3.97 -7.43 -21.40
N PHE A 36 -4.71 -7.67 -22.49
CA PHE A 36 -5.39 -8.95 -22.77
C PHE A 36 -6.17 -9.50 -21.56
N ALA A 37 -7.00 -8.66 -20.93
CA ALA A 37 -7.78 -8.99 -19.73
C ALA A 37 -6.97 -9.32 -18.46
N LYS A 38 -5.65 -9.16 -18.48
CA LYS A 38 -4.79 -9.26 -17.30
C LYS A 38 -4.55 -7.88 -16.69
N GLY A 39 -5.08 -7.66 -15.50
CA GLY A 39 -4.84 -6.46 -14.71
C GLY A 39 -3.48 -6.52 -13.99
N ASN A 40 -2.76 -5.40 -13.96
CA ASN A 40 -1.56 -5.20 -13.14
C ASN A 40 -1.64 -3.85 -12.42
N VAL A 41 -0.96 -3.72 -11.28
CA VAL A 41 -0.81 -2.44 -10.55
C VAL A 41 0.51 -1.80 -10.96
N LEU A 42 0.45 -0.79 -11.82
CA LEU A 42 1.64 -0.13 -12.39
C LEU A 42 1.71 1.37 -12.07
N ASP A 43 0.58 1.99 -11.74
CA ASP A 43 0.47 3.44 -11.58
C ASP A 43 0.41 3.82 -10.10
N TYR A 44 1.34 4.67 -9.68
CA TYR A 44 1.48 5.10 -8.29
C TYR A 44 1.55 6.62 -8.21
N ILE A 45 0.82 7.18 -7.26
CA ILE A 45 0.98 8.58 -6.85
C ILE A 45 1.86 8.56 -5.60
N LEU A 46 3.11 8.99 -5.74
CA LEU A 46 4.02 9.14 -4.61
C LEU A 46 3.85 10.52 -4.02
N LEU A 47 3.69 10.57 -2.70
CA LEU A 47 3.48 11.80 -1.94
C LEU A 47 4.66 12.03 -1.00
N SER A 48 4.91 13.30 -0.73
CA SER A 48 5.88 13.70 0.29
C SER A 48 5.32 13.47 1.70
N GLN A 49 6.19 13.55 2.70
CA GLN A 49 5.83 13.30 4.11
C GLN A 49 4.81 14.32 4.68
N GLU A 50 4.66 15.47 4.04
CA GLU A 50 3.67 16.50 4.40
C GLU A 50 2.22 16.03 4.16
N PHE A 51 2.03 14.90 3.47
CA PHE A 51 0.72 14.26 3.25
C PHE A 51 0.44 13.09 4.20
N GLN A 52 1.36 12.80 5.12
CA GLN A 52 1.24 11.70 6.07
C GLN A 52 0.72 12.23 7.40
N GLN A 53 -0.44 11.72 7.83
CA GLN A 53 -1.17 12.20 9.00
C GLN A 53 -0.33 12.23 10.29
N ASP A 54 0.53 11.23 10.51
CA ASP A 54 1.36 11.13 11.72
C ASP A 54 2.71 11.87 11.60
N SER A 55 2.94 12.59 10.50
CA SER A 55 4.15 13.39 10.29
C SER A 55 4.10 14.66 11.15
N PRO A 56 5.20 15.04 11.83
CA PRO A 56 5.29 16.33 12.53
C PRO A 56 5.24 17.54 11.58
N TYR A 57 5.34 17.30 10.27
CA TYR A 57 5.24 18.30 9.21
C TYR A 57 3.98 18.12 8.36
N SER A 58 2.94 17.43 8.85
CA SER A 58 1.70 17.24 8.08
C SER A 58 1.06 18.59 7.74
N LEU A 59 0.75 18.78 6.45
CA LEU A 59 0.03 19.94 5.90
C LEU A 59 -1.35 19.54 5.37
N ALA A 60 -1.51 18.28 4.97
CA ALA A 60 -2.76 17.75 4.44
C ALA A 60 -2.84 16.24 4.67
N ASP A 61 -4.04 15.71 4.84
CA ASP A 61 -4.27 14.27 4.96
C ASP A 61 -4.90 13.71 3.68
N VAL A 62 -4.49 12.50 3.29
CA VAL A 62 -5.15 11.72 2.25
C VAL A 62 -6.43 11.12 2.83
N ASN A 63 -7.59 11.60 2.37
CA ASN A 63 -8.88 11.11 2.86
C ASN A 63 -9.50 10.02 2.00
N ASP A 64 -9.12 9.95 0.72
CA ASP A 64 -9.73 9.05 -0.24
C ASP A 64 -8.73 8.67 -1.32
N TYR A 65 -8.86 7.44 -1.81
CA TYR A 65 -8.09 6.88 -2.91
C TYR A 65 -9.05 6.10 -3.81
N LYS A 66 -9.03 6.42 -5.11
CA LYS A 66 -9.91 5.81 -6.10
C LYS A 66 -9.16 5.39 -7.34
N VAL A 67 -9.56 4.23 -7.87
CA VAL A 67 -9.21 3.76 -9.21
C VAL A 67 -10.50 3.69 -10.02
N LEU A 68 -10.59 4.49 -11.08
CA LEU A 68 -11.72 4.45 -12.01
C LEU A 68 -11.31 3.62 -13.23
N ASN A 69 -11.80 2.39 -13.28
CA ASN A 69 -11.42 1.38 -14.28
C ASN A 69 -12.64 0.73 -14.97
N SER A 70 -13.82 1.35 -14.91
CA SER A 70 -15.04 0.79 -15.49
C SER A 70 -14.93 0.55 -16.99
N HIS A 71 -14.26 1.46 -17.72
CA HIS A 71 -14.01 1.31 -19.17
C HIS A 71 -13.07 0.15 -19.51
N LEU A 72 -12.30 -0.36 -18.54
CA LEU A 72 -11.39 -1.50 -18.71
C LEU A 72 -12.08 -2.82 -18.37
N ILE A 73 -12.96 -2.83 -17.36
CA ILE A 73 -13.63 -4.04 -16.86
C ILE A 73 -14.89 -4.35 -17.69
N ASN A 74 -15.65 -3.31 -18.07
CA ASN A 74 -16.91 -3.45 -18.80
C ASN A 74 -17.04 -2.31 -19.84
N PRO A 75 -16.23 -2.33 -20.92
CA PRO A 75 -16.21 -1.27 -21.91
C PRO A 75 -17.56 -1.12 -22.64
N ILE A 76 -17.99 0.13 -22.81
CA ILE A 76 -19.11 0.53 -23.66
C ILE A 76 -18.52 1.17 -24.91
N TYR A 77 -18.61 0.49 -26.05
CA TYR A 77 -17.94 0.90 -27.30
C TYR A 77 -18.17 2.38 -27.67
N GLU A 78 -19.42 2.85 -27.66
CA GLU A 78 -19.79 4.23 -27.97
C GLU A 78 -19.01 5.28 -27.14
N ASN A 79 -18.71 4.97 -25.88
CA ASN A 79 -18.04 5.87 -24.95
C ASN A 79 -16.53 5.61 -24.88
N ASP A 80 -16.12 4.35 -24.97
CA ASP A 80 -14.78 3.90 -24.55
C ASP A 80 -13.89 3.48 -25.72
N LYS A 81 -14.34 3.57 -26.98
CA LYS A 81 -13.56 3.16 -28.15
C LYS A 81 -12.19 3.83 -28.29
N GLN A 82 -11.97 4.98 -27.63
CA GLN A 82 -10.68 5.68 -27.59
C GLN A 82 -10.14 5.84 -26.15
N ALA A 83 -10.68 5.08 -25.20
CA ALA A 83 -10.22 5.13 -23.82
C ALA A 83 -8.83 4.48 -23.69
N SER A 84 -8.08 4.92 -22.67
CA SER A 84 -6.78 4.34 -22.33
C SER A 84 -6.94 2.93 -21.76
N ASP A 85 -5.94 2.09 -21.97
CA ASP A 85 -5.73 0.81 -21.27
C ASP A 85 -5.24 0.98 -19.81
N HIS A 86 -5.02 2.21 -19.37
CA HIS A 86 -4.79 2.59 -17.97
C HIS A 86 -6.06 3.15 -17.32
N ALA A 87 -6.20 2.86 -16.02
CA ALA A 87 -7.23 3.37 -15.15
C ALA A 87 -6.84 4.75 -14.61
N PHE A 88 -7.84 5.57 -14.31
CA PHE A 88 -7.60 6.83 -13.64
C PHE A 88 -7.35 6.58 -12.16
N VAL A 89 -6.17 6.99 -11.66
CA VAL A 89 -5.79 6.91 -10.25
C VAL A 89 -5.94 8.30 -9.63
N ALA A 90 -6.72 8.39 -8.56
CA ALA A 90 -7.03 9.66 -7.92
C ALA A 90 -6.89 9.56 -6.40
N ILE A 91 -6.49 10.67 -5.80
CA ILE A 91 -6.52 10.88 -4.36
C ILE A 91 -7.32 12.15 -4.04
N THR A 92 -7.97 12.17 -2.88
CA THR A 92 -8.54 13.39 -2.32
C THR A 92 -7.76 13.74 -1.06
N VAL A 93 -7.23 14.96 -1.02
CA VAL A 93 -6.52 15.49 0.14
C VAL A 93 -7.35 16.56 0.85
N ARG A 94 -7.15 16.72 2.15
CA ARG A 94 -7.70 17.84 2.94
C ARG A 94 -6.58 18.50 3.69
N PHE A 95 -6.46 19.80 3.53
CA PHE A 95 -5.51 20.60 4.31
C PHE A 95 -5.90 20.62 5.79
N VAL A 96 -4.91 20.43 6.64
CA VAL A 96 -5.03 20.48 8.10
C VAL A 96 -4.49 21.85 8.54
N LEU A 97 -5.33 22.88 8.39
CA LEU A 97 -5.01 24.26 8.79
C LEU A 97 -5.83 24.67 10.02
#